data_AF-A0A839Q832-F1
#
_entry.id   AF-A0A839Q832-F1
#
_cell.length_a   1.000
_cell.length_b   1.000
_cell.length_c   1.000
_cell.angle_alpha   90.00
_cell.angle_beta   90.00
_cell.angle_gamma   90.00
#
_symmetry.space_group_name_H-M   'P 1'
#
loop_
_entity.id
_entity.type
_entity.pdbx_description
1 polymer ?
#
loop_
_entity_poly.entity_id
_entity_poly.type
_entity_poly.pdbx_seq_one_letter_code
_entity_poly.pdbx_strand_id
1 'polypeptide(L)'
;MSHDNPFAIHYQSVYRERACDKRFPLLWRLESLAKGTHRRNGHASFEMGEIARILGISGVQVSNLIAEAKELDLLDNRSCSRCLVVPPHAVIGGGQTSEADELCGYCDGIRTGKKKLQDRPYAIKHVIPPRTADRRTRNSSARDKTPVGV
;
A
#
# COMPACT_ATOMS: atom_id res chain seq x y z
N MET A 1 -25.10 4.36 2.31
CA MET A 1 -24.26 3.84 1.22
C MET A 1 -24.51 2.34 1.20
N SER A 2 -24.97 1.79 0.08
CA SER A 2 -25.35 0.38 0.07
C SER A 2 -24.10 -0.50 0.20
N HIS A 3 -24.21 -1.51 1.07
CA HIS A 3 -23.19 -2.52 1.33
C HIS A 3 -23.19 -3.60 0.25
N ASP A 4 -23.54 -3.24 -0.99
CA ASP A 4 -23.81 -4.24 -2.02
C ASP A 4 -22.49 -4.75 -2.57
N ASN A 5 -22.28 -6.06 -2.43
CA ASN A 5 -21.10 -6.80 -2.85
C ASN A 5 -19.80 -6.35 -2.15
N PRO A 6 -19.65 -6.59 -0.83
CA PRO A 6 -18.43 -6.24 -0.08
C PRO A 6 -17.20 -7.03 -0.52
N PHE A 7 -17.36 -7.99 -1.45
CA PHE A 7 -16.33 -8.91 -1.88
C PHE A 7 -16.37 -9.12 -3.39
N ALA A 8 -15.19 -9.09 -4.01
CA ALA A 8 -14.95 -9.48 -5.38
C ALA A 8 -13.60 -10.19 -5.48
N ILE A 9 -13.48 -11.13 -6.43
CA ILE A 9 -12.23 -11.85 -6.71
C ILE A 9 -11.56 -11.22 -7.92
N HIS A 10 -10.27 -10.96 -7.81
CA HIS A 10 -9.44 -10.43 -8.89
C HIS A 10 -8.28 -11.35 -9.17
N TYR A 11 -7.93 -11.52 -10.46
CA TYR A 11 -6.75 -12.28 -10.86
C TYR A 11 -5.46 -11.48 -10.61
N GLN A 12 -4.46 -12.14 -10.04
CA GLN A 12 -3.12 -11.56 -9.84
C GLN A 12 -2.45 -11.11 -11.14
N SER A 13 -2.73 -11.80 -12.27
CA SER A 13 -2.19 -11.44 -13.59
C SER A 13 -2.52 -10.01 -13.99
N VAL A 14 -3.75 -9.54 -13.73
CA VAL A 14 -4.19 -8.18 -14.04
C VAL A 14 -3.35 -7.14 -13.29
N TYR A 15 -3.00 -7.43 -12.03
CA TYR A 15 -2.13 -6.53 -11.26
C TYR A 15 -0.68 -6.57 -11.75
N ARG A 16 -0.18 -7.73 -12.20
CA ARG A 16 1.15 -7.82 -12.81
C ARG A 16 1.24 -7.03 -14.11
N GLU A 17 0.21 -7.08 -14.94
CA GLU A 17 0.12 -6.26 -16.16
C GLU A 17 0.19 -4.75 -15.83
N ARG A 18 -0.60 -4.32 -14.82
CA ARG A 18 -0.62 -2.92 -14.36
C ARG A 18 0.72 -2.47 -13.76
N ALA A 19 1.44 -3.35 -13.06
CA ALA A 19 2.77 -3.04 -12.54
C ALA A 19 3.78 -2.66 -13.65
N CYS A 20 3.64 -3.29 -14.82
CA CYS A 20 4.51 -3.07 -15.99
C CYS A 20 4.06 -1.90 -16.87
N ASP A 21 2.81 -1.45 -16.76
CA ASP A 21 2.27 -0.37 -17.60
C ASP A 21 2.72 1.02 -17.10
N LYS A 22 3.62 1.65 -17.87
CA LYS A 22 4.22 2.95 -17.56
C LYS A 22 3.25 4.12 -17.60
N ARG A 23 2.02 3.93 -18.09
CA ARG A 23 0.96 4.96 -18.05
C ARG A 23 0.43 5.17 -16.62
N PHE A 24 0.59 4.18 -15.74
CA PHE A 24 0.19 4.33 -14.34
C PHE A 24 1.28 5.04 -13.52
N PRO A 25 0.90 5.85 -12.52
CA PRO A 25 1.83 6.40 -11.54
C PRO A 25 2.66 5.31 -10.86
N LEU A 26 3.92 5.62 -10.53
CA LEU A 26 4.84 4.66 -9.91
C LEU A 26 4.27 4.01 -8.65
N LEU A 27 3.56 4.78 -7.83
CA LEU A 27 2.95 4.30 -6.60
C LEU A 27 1.91 3.19 -6.86
N TRP A 28 1.05 3.38 -7.86
CA TRP A 28 0.06 2.38 -8.27
C TRP A 28 0.71 1.16 -8.91
N ARG A 29 1.83 1.36 -9.63
CA ARG A 29 2.61 0.26 -10.18
C ARG A 29 3.26 -0.58 -9.08
N LEU A 30 3.78 0.05 -8.01
CA LEU A 30 4.34 -0.64 -6.84
C LEU A 30 3.25 -1.42 -6.08
N GLU A 31 2.10 -0.80 -5.84
CA GLU A 31 0.96 -1.48 -5.20
C GLU A 31 0.47 -2.67 -6.04
N SER A 32 0.31 -2.46 -7.35
CA SER A 32 -0.07 -3.53 -8.28
C SER A 32 0.99 -4.63 -8.34
N LEU A 33 2.27 -4.29 -8.23
CA LEU A 33 3.34 -5.27 -8.14
C LEU A 33 3.15 -6.16 -6.91
N ALA A 34 2.91 -5.57 -5.73
CA ALA A 34 2.66 -6.33 -4.50
C ALA A 34 1.41 -7.22 -4.62
N LYS A 35 0.28 -6.67 -5.11
CA LYS A 35 -0.97 -7.42 -5.30
C LYS A 35 -0.89 -8.51 -6.39
N GLY A 36 0.00 -8.35 -7.36
CA GLY A 36 0.20 -9.29 -8.45
C GLY A 36 1.17 -10.43 -8.15
N THR A 37 1.98 -10.30 -7.09
CA THR A 37 3.04 -11.28 -6.79
C THR A 37 3.05 -11.77 -5.34
N HIS A 38 2.12 -11.31 -4.48
CA HIS A 38 2.02 -11.85 -3.14
C HIS A 38 1.62 -13.33 -3.15
N ARG A 39 2.11 -14.07 -2.17
CA ARG A 39 1.67 -15.44 -1.88
C ARG A 39 0.43 -15.43 -0.99
N ARG A 40 -0.06 -16.61 -0.59
CA ARG A 40 -1.23 -16.72 0.29
C ARG A 40 -0.98 -15.94 1.57
N ASN A 41 0.23 -15.99 2.12
CA ASN A 41 0.62 -15.24 3.34
C ASN A 41 0.65 -13.70 3.20
N GLY A 42 0.36 -13.12 2.03
CA GLY A 42 0.36 -11.67 1.79
C GLY A 42 1.74 -11.06 1.54
N HIS A 43 2.81 -11.86 1.51
CA HIS A 43 4.16 -11.42 1.20
C HIS A 43 4.50 -11.65 -0.28
N ALA A 44 5.07 -10.63 -0.91
CA ALA A 44 5.69 -10.68 -2.23
C ALA A 44 7.20 -10.54 -2.07
N SER A 45 7.95 -11.65 -2.22
CA SER A 45 9.41 -11.66 -2.10
C SER A 45 10.09 -11.26 -3.40
N PHE A 46 11.20 -10.51 -3.30
CA PHE A 46 11.98 -10.03 -4.43
C PHE A 46 13.49 -10.19 -4.19
N GLU A 47 14.22 -10.37 -5.28
CA GLU A 47 15.68 -10.32 -5.26
C GLU A 47 16.19 -8.88 -5.07
N MET A 48 17.46 -8.76 -4.66
CA MET A 48 18.07 -7.45 -4.46
C MET A 48 18.08 -6.65 -5.78
N GLY A 49 17.47 -5.47 -5.77
CA GLY A 49 17.37 -4.60 -6.94
C GLY A 49 16.30 -5.02 -7.97
N GLU A 50 15.56 -6.10 -7.73
CA GLU A 50 14.54 -6.57 -8.67
C GLU A 50 13.40 -5.57 -8.84
N ILE A 51 12.90 -4.98 -7.75
CA ILE A 51 11.84 -3.96 -7.80
C ILE A 51 12.30 -2.76 -8.63
N ALA A 52 13.54 -2.31 -8.44
CA ALA A 52 14.14 -1.21 -9.19
C ALA A 52 14.16 -1.50 -10.69
N ARG A 53 14.56 -2.73 -11.07
CA ARG A 53 14.57 -3.21 -12.46
C ARG A 53 13.17 -3.28 -13.07
N ILE A 54 12.19 -3.83 -12.33
CA ILE A 54 10.80 -3.95 -12.80
C ILE A 54 10.17 -2.56 -13.02
N LEU A 55 10.35 -1.65 -12.05
CA LEU A 55 9.74 -0.33 -12.12
C LEU A 55 10.50 0.65 -13.02
N GLY A 56 11.77 0.36 -13.33
CA GLY A 56 12.65 1.22 -14.14
C GLY A 56 13.13 2.45 -13.37
N ILE A 57 13.41 2.31 -12.07
CA ILE A 57 13.83 3.39 -11.17
C ILE A 57 15.05 2.98 -10.35
N SER A 58 15.72 3.94 -9.70
CA SER A 58 16.86 3.65 -8.82
C SER A 58 16.44 3.01 -7.50
N GLY A 59 17.37 2.32 -6.82
CA GLY A 59 17.12 1.73 -5.50
C GLY A 59 16.73 2.76 -4.42
N VAL A 60 17.29 3.97 -4.47
CA VAL A 60 16.91 5.06 -3.56
C VAL A 60 15.45 5.46 -3.78
N GLN A 61 15.03 5.58 -5.05
CA GLN A 61 13.64 5.86 -5.38
C GLN A 61 12.69 4.74 -4.92
N VAL A 62 13.10 3.46 -5.02
CA VAL A 62 12.32 2.34 -4.48
C VAL A 62 12.08 2.50 -2.99
N SER A 63 13.13 2.80 -2.22
CA SER A 63 13.00 2.97 -0.76
C SER A 63 12.04 4.10 -0.39
N ASN A 64 12.14 5.25 -1.07
CA ASN A 64 11.25 6.39 -0.85
C ASN A 64 9.80 6.05 -1.25
N LEU A 65 9.61 5.37 -2.38
CA LEU A 65 8.28 4.98 -2.85
C LEU A 65 7.62 3.96 -1.92
N ILE A 66 8.39 3.05 -1.33
CA ILE A 66 7.89 2.12 -0.30
C ILE A 66 7.48 2.87 0.97
N ALA A 67 8.25 3.88 1.39
CA ALA A 67 7.88 4.70 2.54
C ALA A 67 6.55 5.45 2.30
N GLU A 68 6.41 6.09 1.13
CA GLU A 68 5.17 6.76 0.72
C GLU A 68 3.98 5.78 0.67
N ALA A 69 4.17 4.59 0.10
CA ALA A 69 3.12 3.57 0.03
C ALA A 69 2.64 3.08 1.40
N LYS A 70 3.52 3.04 2.40
CA LYS A 70 3.16 2.72 3.78
C LYS A 70 2.36 3.84 4.45
N GLU A 71 2.77 5.09 4.23
CA GLU A 71 2.05 6.26 4.77
C GLU A 71 0.61 6.33 4.24
N LEU A 72 0.40 5.87 3.01
CA LEU A 72 -0.91 5.81 2.35
C LEU A 72 -1.66 4.49 2.60
N ASP A 73 -1.15 3.61 3.46
CA ASP A 73 -1.72 2.29 3.78
C ASP A 73 -1.97 1.40 2.54
N LEU A 74 -1.20 1.61 1.47
CA LEU A 74 -1.17 0.74 0.28
C LEU A 74 -0.32 -0.51 0.52
N LEU A 75 0.64 -0.41 1.45
CA LEU A 75 1.53 -1.49 1.88
C LEU A 75 1.62 -1.54 3.41
N ASP A 76 1.75 -2.74 3.96
CA ASP A 76 1.97 -2.95 5.40
C ASP A 76 3.35 -2.42 5.82
N ASN A 77 3.44 -1.94 7.06
CA ASN A 77 4.65 -1.37 7.67
C ASN A 77 5.88 -2.28 7.62
N ARG A 78 5.70 -3.60 7.52
CA ARG A 78 6.76 -4.61 7.36
C ARG A 78 7.38 -4.63 5.96
N SER A 79 6.81 -3.92 4.99
CA SER A 79 7.32 -3.90 3.62
C SER A 79 8.74 -3.31 3.53
N CYS A 80 9.54 -3.83 2.62
CA CYS A 80 10.91 -3.37 2.36
C CYS A 80 11.30 -3.70 0.91
N SER A 81 12.51 -3.32 0.49
CA SER A 81 12.99 -3.50 -0.89
C SER A 81 13.11 -4.96 -1.34
N ARG A 82 13.04 -5.94 -0.42
CA ARG A 82 13.10 -7.38 -0.71
C ARG A 82 11.80 -8.12 -0.40
N CYS A 83 10.82 -7.45 0.19
CA CYS A 83 9.54 -8.03 0.52
C CYS A 83 8.47 -6.95 0.61
N LEU A 84 7.53 -6.92 -0.33
CA LEU A 84 6.34 -6.08 -0.22
C LEU A 84 5.23 -6.87 0.47
N VAL A 85 4.56 -6.28 1.44
CA VAL A 85 3.52 -6.94 2.24
C VAL A 85 2.21 -6.23 1.98
N VAL A 86 1.23 -6.96 1.46
CA VAL A 86 -0.11 -6.43 1.22
C VAL A 86 -0.84 -6.33 2.57
N PRO A 87 -1.53 -5.22 2.88
CA PRO A 87 -2.26 -5.08 4.13
C PRO A 87 -3.28 -6.21 4.33
N PRO A 88 -3.43 -6.75 5.56
CA PRO A 88 -4.29 -7.90 5.82
C PRO A 88 -5.78 -7.62 5.61
N HIS A 89 -6.19 -6.35 5.64
CA HIS A 89 -7.56 -5.94 5.35
C HIS A 89 -7.85 -5.89 3.83
N ALA A 90 -6.83 -5.90 2.98
CA ALA A 90 -6.96 -5.74 1.53
C ALA A 90 -6.98 -7.09 0.77
N VAL A 91 -6.60 -8.19 1.42
CA VAL A 91 -6.55 -9.53 0.84
C VAL A 91 -7.00 -10.58 1.84
N ILE A 92 -7.89 -11.48 1.42
CA ILE A 92 -8.27 -12.65 2.21
C ILE A 92 -7.19 -13.73 2.05
N GLY A 93 -6.74 -14.30 3.15
CA GLY A 93 -5.62 -15.24 3.21
C GLY A 93 -4.28 -14.60 3.55
N GLY A 94 -4.10 -13.28 3.30
CA GLY A 94 -2.85 -12.54 3.45
C GLY A 94 -2.39 -12.23 4.87
N GLY A 95 -2.96 -12.87 5.89
CA GLY A 95 -2.70 -12.52 7.30
C GLY A 95 -2.89 -13.67 8.28
N GLN A 96 -1.79 -14.01 8.96
CA GLN A 96 -1.68 -14.67 10.28
C GLN A 96 -2.09 -16.14 10.45
N THR A 97 -2.27 -16.94 9.40
CA THR A 97 -2.17 -18.40 9.61
C THR A 97 -0.70 -18.77 9.63
N SER A 98 -0.19 -19.04 10.83
CA SER A 98 1.09 -19.69 11.13
C SER A 98 1.22 -21.12 10.57
N GLU A 99 0.49 -21.45 9.51
CA GLU A 99 0.72 -22.70 8.80
C GLU A 99 2.03 -22.56 8.04
N ALA A 100 3.00 -23.38 8.45
CA ALA A 100 4.40 -23.34 8.10
C ALA A 100 4.73 -23.46 6.60
N ASP A 101 3.72 -23.55 5.72
CA ASP A 101 3.90 -24.02 4.34
C ASP A 101 4.13 -22.91 3.31
N GLU A 102 3.95 -21.63 3.67
CA GLU A 102 4.37 -20.52 2.81
C GLU A 102 5.25 -19.52 3.57
N LEU A 103 6.46 -19.96 3.91
CA LEU A 103 7.48 -19.06 4.42
C LEU A 103 7.84 -18.00 3.36
N CYS A 104 7.92 -16.75 3.80
CA CYS A 104 8.51 -15.68 3.02
C CYS A 104 10.02 -15.85 3.05
N GLY A 105 10.64 -16.11 1.89
CA GLY A 105 12.08 -16.35 1.79
C GLY A 105 12.96 -15.24 2.37
N TYR A 106 12.44 -14.01 2.44
CA TYR A 106 13.12 -12.89 3.09
C TYR A 106 12.80 -12.77 4.58
N CYS A 107 11.52 -12.63 4.96
CA CYS A 107 11.13 -12.38 6.35
C CYS A 107 11.44 -13.58 7.27
N ASP A 108 11.28 -14.80 6.77
CA ASP A 108 11.54 -16.02 7.55
C ASP A 108 13.00 -16.47 7.46
N GLY A 109 13.69 -16.21 6.34
CA GLY A 109 15.14 -16.40 6.24
C GLY A 109 15.94 -15.52 7.21
N ILE A 110 15.43 -14.34 7.56
CA ILE A 110 15.98 -13.50 8.64
C ILE A 110 15.73 -14.12 10.02
N ARG A 111 14.56 -14.73 10.24
CA ARG A 111 14.16 -15.31 11.54
C ARG A 111 14.98 -16.54 11.92
N THR A 112 15.43 -17.35 10.95
CA THR A 112 16.31 -18.50 11.21
C THR A 112 17.75 -18.11 11.57
N GLY A 113 18.15 -16.84 11.34
CA GLY A 113 19.53 -16.38 11.51
C GLY A 113 19.87 -15.66 12.83
N LYS A 114 18.93 -14.95 13.48
CA LYS A 114 19.20 -14.24 14.77
C LYS A 114 17.93 -14.10 15.63
N LYS A 115 18.11 -14.29 16.94
CA LYS A 115 17.14 -14.32 18.06
C LYS A 115 16.03 -13.24 18.05
N LYS A 116 14.87 -13.71 18.55
CA LYS A 116 13.74 -13.04 19.26
C LYS A 116 12.88 -12.05 18.46
N LEU A 117 11.80 -12.59 17.90
CA LEU A 117 10.53 -11.89 17.72
C LEU A 117 10.00 -11.56 19.12
N GLN A 118 10.35 -10.39 19.66
CA GLN A 118 9.70 -9.87 20.85
C GLN A 118 8.31 -9.38 20.49
N ASP A 119 7.36 -9.80 21.31
CA ASP A 119 5.95 -9.45 21.32
C ASP A 119 5.69 -7.97 20.96
N ARG A 120 4.99 -7.75 19.85
CA ARG A 120 4.23 -6.52 19.65
C ARG A 120 2.76 -6.89 19.53
N PRO A 121 1.94 -6.65 20.56
CA PRO A 121 0.50 -6.78 20.41
C PRO A 121 0.06 -5.61 19.52
N TYR A 122 -0.26 -5.89 18.26
CA TYR A 122 -1.12 -4.98 17.51
C TYR A 122 -2.53 -5.12 18.10
N ALA A 123 -2.75 -4.43 19.22
CA ALA A 123 -4.08 -4.07 19.67
C ALA A 123 -4.65 -3.09 18.63
N ILE A 124 -5.39 -3.64 17.67
CA ILE A 124 -6.21 -2.86 16.76
C ILE A 124 -7.34 -2.23 17.59
N LYS A 125 -7.11 -1.02 18.09
CA LYS A 125 -8.19 -0.07 18.41
C LYS A 125 -8.32 0.88 17.22
N HIS A 126 -8.91 0.42 16.13
CA HIS A 126 -9.47 1.35 15.14
C HIS A 126 -10.71 1.99 15.76
N VAL A 127 -10.51 3.02 16.57
CA VAL A 127 -11.53 4.05 16.78
C VAL A 127 -11.40 4.96 15.57
N ILE A 128 -12.29 4.78 14.59
CA ILE A 128 -12.49 5.76 13.52
C ILE A 128 -12.96 7.04 14.23
N PRO A 129 -12.20 8.15 14.27
CA PRO A 129 -12.76 9.38 14.79
C PRO A 129 -13.89 9.82 13.84
N PRO A 130 -15.04 10.29 14.35
CA PRO A 130 -16.06 10.86 13.49
C PRO A 130 -15.44 12.02 12.69
N ARG A 131 -15.61 11.99 11.37
CA ARG A 131 -15.34 13.11 10.47
C ARG A 131 -16.10 14.32 11.02
N THR A 132 -15.41 15.22 11.71
CA THR A 132 -15.97 16.52 12.02
C THR A 132 -16.18 17.25 10.71
N ALA A 133 -17.44 17.60 10.47
CA ALA A 133 -17.84 18.50 9.42
C ALA A 133 -17.19 19.88 9.62
N ASP A 134 -17.13 20.61 8.51
CA ASP A 134 -16.90 22.05 8.40
C ASP A 134 -15.49 22.62 8.56
N ARG A 135 -14.89 22.95 7.40
CA ARG A 135 -14.30 24.27 7.20
C ARG A 135 -14.28 24.67 5.71
N ARG A 136 -15.43 25.07 5.17
CA ARG A 136 -15.50 25.93 3.97
C ARG A 136 -16.47 27.09 4.20
N THR A 137 -15.97 28.12 4.86
CA THR A 137 -16.39 29.50 4.61
C THR A 137 -15.15 30.38 4.60
N ARG A 138 -14.58 30.61 3.41
CA ARG A 138 -13.72 31.76 3.14
C ARG A 138 -14.07 32.36 1.78
N ASN A 139 -14.57 33.59 1.88
CA ASN A 139 -14.35 34.72 0.99
C ASN A 139 -14.64 34.57 -0.50
N SER A 140 -15.75 35.17 -0.90
CA SER A 140 -15.87 35.81 -2.21
C SER A 140 -16.92 36.94 -2.17
N SER A 141 -16.48 38.14 -1.82
CA SER A 141 -17.21 39.39 -2.10
C SER A 141 -16.22 40.56 -2.14
N ALA A 142 -15.50 40.66 -3.26
CA ALA A 142 -14.82 41.87 -3.71
C ALA A 142 -14.81 41.89 -5.24
N ARG A 143 -15.84 42.49 -5.84
CA ARG A 143 -15.87 43.11 -7.18
C ARG A 143 -16.86 44.27 -7.09
N ASP A 144 -16.40 45.49 -6.87
CA ASP A 144 -15.95 46.44 -7.91
C ASP A 144 -17.14 46.92 -8.76
N LYS A 145 -17.70 48.08 -8.38
CA LYS A 145 -18.72 48.81 -9.13
C LYS A 145 -18.08 50.13 -9.56
N THR A 146 -17.71 50.20 -10.83
CA THR A 146 -17.38 51.42 -11.56
C THR A 146 -18.59 52.36 -11.64
N PRO A 147 -18.42 53.69 -11.59
CA PRO A 147 -19.50 54.65 -11.71
C PRO A 147 -19.87 54.89 -13.19
N VAL A 148 -21.17 55.01 -13.47
CA VAL A 148 -21.69 55.53 -14.74
C VAL A 148 -21.91 57.02 -14.56
N GLY A 149 -21.15 57.84 -15.28
CA GLY A 149 -21.34 59.28 -15.35
C GLY A 149 -22.50 59.65 -16.28
N VAL A 150 -23.22 60.72 -15.92
CA VAL A 150 -24.12 61.51 -16.77
C VAL A 150 -23.54 62.91 -16.84
#